data_AF-W9VBJ2-F1
#
_entry.id   AF-W9VBJ2-F1
#
_cell.length_a   1.000
_cell.length_b   1.000
_cell.length_c   1.000
_cell.angle_alpha   90.00
_cell.angle_beta   90.00
_cell.angle_gamma   90.00
#
_symmetry.space_group_name_H-M   'P 1'
#
loop_
_entity.id
_entity.type
_entity.pdbx_description
1 polymer ?
#
loop_
_entity_poly.entity_id
_entity_poly.type
_entity_poly.pdbx_seq_one_letter_code
_entity_poly.pdbx_strand_id
1 'polypeptide(L)' 'MAVKNKEPYQQAYYPPVPTGLTKYMRTSIIWQFYRFWVINLKILKLLIKSHN' A
#
# COMPACT_ATOMS: atom_id res chain seq x y z
N MET A 1 -34.85 -15.81 16.89
CA MET A 1 -34.40 -16.03 15.50
C MET A 1 -33.53 -14.86 15.08
N ALA A 2 -32.20 -15.00 15.10
CA ALA A 2 -31.29 -13.90 14.78
C ALA A 2 -30.83 -14.02 13.33
N VAL A 3 -31.63 -13.49 12.40
CA VAL A 3 -31.22 -13.31 11.02
C VAL A 3 -30.64 -11.90 10.91
N LYS A 4 -29.34 -11.78 10.63
CA LYS A 4 -28.79 -10.57 10.02
C LYS A 4 -27.92 -10.98 8.85
N ASN A 5 -28.55 -10.92 7.68
CA ASN A 5 -27.98 -11.10 6.37
C ASN A 5 -26.75 -10.19 6.22
N LYS A 6 -25.55 -10.78 6.11
CA LYS A 6 -24.32 -10.07 5.73
C LYS A 6 -24.22 -10.11 4.21
N GLU A 7 -24.97 -9.24 3.54
CA GLU A 7 -24.83 -9.10 2.09
C GLU A 7 -23.60 -8.23 1.73
N PRO A 8 -22.86 -8.56 0.66
CA PRO A 8 -21.50 -8.06 0.47
C PRO A 8 -21.39 -6.67 -0.15
N TYR A 9 -22.36 -5.75 -0.06
CA TYR A 9 -22.29 -4.47 -0.80
C TYR A 9 -23.01 -3.30 -0.11
N GLN A 10 -23.03 -3.26 1.23
CA GLN A 10 -23.61 -2.12 1.94
C GLN A 10 -22.74 -0.86 1.79
N GLN A 11 -23.39 0.29 1.56
CA GLN A 11 -22.79 1.64 1.45
C GLN A 11 -21.99 2.09 2.69
N ALA A 12 -22.04 1.31 3.77
CA ALA A 12 -21.20 1.40 4.95
C ALA A 12 -19.93 0.55 4.84
N TYR A 13 -19.43 0.29 3.62
CA TYR A 13 -18.11 -0.30 3.38
C TYR A 13 -17.05 0.70 3.86
N TYR A 14 -16.85 0.70 5.17
CA TYR A 14 -15.87 1.53 5.84
C TYR A 14 -14.51 1.18 5.22
N PRO A 15 -13.73 2.15 4.72
CA PRO A 15 -12.40 1.84 4.24
C PRO A 15 -11.68 1.13 5.38
N PRO A 16 -10.98 0.02 5.11
CA PRO A 16 -10.24 -0.68 6.15
C PRO A 16 -9.32 0.34 6.80
N VAL A 17 -9.61 0.67 8.06
CA VAL A 17 -8.84 1.66 8.81
C VAL A 17 -7.40 1.18 8.77
N PRO A 18 -6.46 2.01 8.31
CA PRO A 18 -5.09 1.58 8.16
C PRO A 18 -4.60 1.02 9.50
N THR A 19 -4.31 -0.28 9.52
CA THR A 19 -3.75 -0.96 10.68
C THR A 19 -2.48 -0.23 11.11
N GLY A 20 -2.14 -0.19 12.40
CA GLY A 20 -1.00 0.59 12.92
C GLY A 20 0.31 0.38 12.13
N LEU A 21 0.52 -0.83 11.60
CA LEU A 21 1.61 -1.18 10.71
C LEU A 21 1.59 -0.39 9.38
N THR A 22 0.44 -0.30 8.71
CA THR A 22 0.30 0.49 7.48
C THR A 22 0.49 1.99 7.72
N LYS A 23 0.10 2.50 8.90
CA LYS A 23 0.38 3.88 9.31
C LYS A 23 1.88 4.09 9.51
N TYR A 24 2.55 3.19 10.24
CA TYR A 24 4.00 3.25 10.46
C TYR A 24 4.80 3.21 9.15
N MET A 25 4.44 2.31 8.23
CA MET A 25 5.03 2.24 6.88
C MET A 25 4.77 3.51 6.04
N ARG A 26 3.77 4.31 6.41
CA ARG A 26 3.46 5.59 5.73
C ARG A 26 4.09 6.79 6.42
N THR A 27 4.36 6.77 7.72
CA THR A 27 4.89 7.93 8.47
C THR A 27 6.40 7.89 8.73
N SER A 28 7.04 6.73 8.63
CA SER A 28 8.47 6.61 8.93
C SER A 28 9.33 7.23 7.82
N ILE A 29 10.00 8.36 8.13
CA ILE A 29 10.87 9.09 7.19
C ILE A 29 12.03 8.21 6.71
N ILE A 30 12.64 7.44 7.62
CA ILE A 30 13.73 6.51 7.28
C ILE A 30 13.28 5.46 6.24
N TRP A 31 12.07 4.92 6.43
CA TRP A 31 11.50 3.92 5.51
C TRP A 31 11.08 4.53 4.17
N GLN A 32 10.54 5.76 4.18
CA GLN A 32 10.26 6.50 2.96
C GLN A 32 11.55 6.76 2.16
N PHE A 33 12.64 7.12 2.84
CA PHE A 33 13.94 7.36 2.20
C PHE A 33 14.50 6.08 1.57
N TYR A 34 14.47 4.95 2.30
CA TYR A 34 14.86 3.66 1.74
C TYR A 34 14.05 3.30 0.48
N ARG A 35 12.72 3.42 0.54
CA ARG A 35 11.85 3.15 -0.61
C ARG A 35 12.12 4.07 -1.80
N PHE A 36 12.43 5.34 -1.55
CA PHE A 36 12.79 6.29 -2.61
C PHE A 36 14.01 5.78 -3.40
N TRP A 37 15.08 5.39 -2.72
CA TRP A 37 16.27 4.84 -3.37
C TRP A 37 15.98 3.53 -4.11
N VAL A 38 15.27 2.58 -3.48
CA VAL A 38 14.95 1.29 -4.11
C VAL A 38 14.14 1.46 -5.40
N ILE A 39 13.13 2.34 -5.40
CA ILE A 39 12.30 2.60 -6.58
C ILE A 39 13.14 3.25 -7.69
N ASN A 40 13.92 4.29 -7.37
CA ASN A 40 14.77 4.97 -8.35
C ASN A 40 15.80 4.02 -8.97
N LEU A 41 16.46 3.17 -8.18
CA LEU A 41 17.39 2.16 -8.68
C LEU A 41 16.71 1.13 -9.57
N LYS A 42 15.48 0.73 -9.23
CA LYS A 42 14.71 -0.23 -10.04
C LYS A 42 14.31 0.35 -11.40
N ILE A 43 13.87 1.61 -11.43
CA ILE A 43 13.55 2.34 -12.66
C ILE A 43 14.83 2.53 -13.50
N LEU A 44 15.92 2.96 -12.88
CA LEU A 44 17.21 3.12 -13.55
C LEU A 44 17.68 1.79 -14.18
N LYS A 45 17.63 0.70 -13.43
CA LYS A 45 17.97 -0.65 -13.91
C LYS A 45 17.07 -1.07 -15.09
N LEU A 46 15.77 -0.78 -15.02
CA LEU A 46 14.83 -1.07 -16.10
C LEU A 46 15.20 -0.30 -17.38
N LEU A 47 15.47 1.01 -17.26
CA LEU A 47 15.86 1.87 -18.37
C LEU A 47 17.15 1.40 -19.03
N ILE A 48 18.18 1.09 -18.23
CA ILE A 48 19.45 0.55 -18.73
C ILE A 48 19.24 -0.77 -19.48
N LYS A 49 18.40 -1.67 -18.94
CA LYS A 49 18.11 -2.96 -19.58
C LYS A 49 17.27 -2.82 -20.86
N SER A 50 16.46 -1.77 -20.97
CA SER A 50 15.62 -1.52 -22.14
C SER A 50 16.37 -0.89 -23.31
N HIS A 51 17.54 -0.28 -23.05
CA HIS A 51 18.30 0.47 -24.05
C HIS A 51 19.41 -0.36 -24.73
N ASN A 52 19.51 -1.65 -24.38
CA ASN A 52 20.27 -2.69 -25.07
C ASN A 52 19.31 -3.79 -25.55
#